data_AF-A0A1P8FFJ6-F1
#
_entry.id   AF-A0A1P8FFJ6-F1
#
_cell.length_a   1.000
_cell.length_b   1.000
_cell.length_c   1.000
_cell.angle_alpha   90.00
_cell.angle_beta   90.00
_cell.angle_gamma   90.00
#
_symmetry.space_group_name_H-M   'P 1'
#
loop_
_entity.id
_entity.type
_entity.pdbx_description
1 polymer ?
#
loop_
_entity_poly.entity_id
_entity_poly.type
_entity_poly.pdbx_seq_one_letter_code
_entity_poly.pdbx_strand_id
1 'polypeptide(L)'
;MNIARLSVVTPLLLAASCGTAQLTDTAGMGPNPELPAPQHSLIPTVNVAKAVGWPEGVQPRAANGLQVTAFAKGLQHPRWVYVLPNGDTLVAEASAPEHPEEGKGIKAKAMGFFMKKAGSAVPNANRITLLRDVDGDGVAETRTVFLSGLNSPVGMVLVGADLYVANTDAIVRFPYAEGATSIAATGTKVADLPGGPRNHHWTKNVIASRDGSKLYATVGSNSNVAEHGMAEEEGRAAIWEIDTKTGAKRLYASGLRNPNGMAWDAKTGALWTVVNERDELGSDLVPDYLTSVRDGAFYGWPYSYYGAHVDDRVQPPRPDLVAKAVKPDYALGNHVAPLGLAFADGNALPSTYASGAFVGQHGSWNRKPRSGYNVVFIPFRDGVPTGENPREVLGGFVSDSGEAYGRPVGVAIDKRGALLVADDVGNVIWRVK
;
A
#
# COMPACT_ATOMS: atom_id res chain seq x y z
N MET A 1 -28.96 -65.69 -26.49
CA MET A 1 -29.37 -64.28 -26.40
C MET A 1 -29.09 -63.81 -24.97
N ASN A 2 -27.89 -63.31 -24.69
CA ASN A 2 -27.50 -62.79 -23.38
C ASN A 2 -26.67 -61.53 -23.63
N ILE A 3 -27.27 -60.39 -23.32
CA ILE A 3 -26.70 -59.06 -23.53
C ILE A 3 -25.82 -58.77 -22.31
N ALA A 4 -24.49 -58.79 -22.50
CA ALA A 4 -23.55 -58.38 -21.49
C ALA A 4 -23.61 -56.84 -21.32
N ARG A 5 -23.98 -56.38 -20.13
CA ARG A 5 -23.95 -54.96 -19.75
C ARG A 5 -22.50 -54.53 -19.56
N LEU A 6 -22.04 -53.63 -20.43
CA LEU A 6 -20.76 -52.94 -20.28
C LEU A 6 -20.98 -51.77 -19.28
N SER A 7 -20.54 -51.94 -18.05
CA SER A 7 -20.50 -50.85 -17.07
C SER A 7 -19.33 -49.92 -17.41
N VAL A 8 -19.63 -48.78 -18.03
CA VAL A 8 -18.69 -47.68 -18.23
C VAL A 8 -18.50 -47.00 -16.87
N VAL A 9 -17.36 -47.23 -16.23
CA VAL A 9 -16.88 -46.40 -15.11
C VAL A 9 -16.27 -45.16 -15.72
N THR A 10 -17.02 -44.06 -15.75
CA THR A 10 -16.49 -42.74 -16.08
C THR A 10 -15.66 -42.25 -14.88
N PRO A 11 -14.35 -42.01 -15.01
CA PRO A 11 -13.61 -41.34 -13.95
C PRO A 11 -14.10 -39.90 -13.90
N LEU A 12 -14.74 -39.54 -12.79
CA LEU A 12 -15.06 -38.15 -12.46
C LEU A 12 -13.72 -37.45 -12.21
N LEU A 13 -13.14 -36.82 -13.24
CA LEU A 13 -12.08 -35.84 -13.06
C LEU A 13 -12.68 -34.66 -12.29
N LEU A 14 -12.52 -34.67 -10.98
CA LEU A 14 -12.54 -33.45 -10.16
C LEU A 14 -11.36 -32.60 -10.65
N ALA A 15 -11.61 -31.75 -11.65
CA ALA A 15 -10.72 -30.66 -11.99
C ALA A 15 -10.71 -29.71 -10.78
N ALA A 16 -9.81 -29.96 -9.82
CA ALA A 16 -9.43 -28.95 -8.86
C ALA A 16 -9.00 -27.73 -9.68
N SER A 17 -9.76 -26.63 -9.58
CA SER A 17 -9.51 -25.42 -10.36
C SER A 17 -8.21 -24.78 -9.88
N CYS A 18 -7.08 -25.22 -10.43
CA CYS A 18 -5.77 -24.64 -10.13
C CYS A 18 -5.85 -23.10 -10.23
N GLY A 19 -5.50 -22.41 -9.14
CA GLY A 19 -5.43 -20.95 -9.07
C GLY A 19 -6.66 -20.23 -8.49
N THR A 20 -7.75 -20.92 -8.13
CA THR A 20 -8.88 -20.30 -7.40
C THR A 20 -8.74 -20.50 -5.90
N ALA A 21 -9.01 -19.45 -5.13
CA ALA A 21 -9.11 -19.48 -3.68
C ALA A 21 -10.09 -20.57 -3.22
N GLN A 22 -9.69 -21.30 -2.20
CA GLN A 22 -10.44 -22.35 -1.52
C GLN A 22 -10.87 -21.89 -0.12
N LEU A 23 -10.11 -20.99 0.50
CA LEU A 23 -10.45 -20.43 1.81
C LEU A 23 -11.53 -19.35 1.68
N THR A 24 -12.32 -19.18 2.75
CA THR A 24 -13.15 -17.99 2.88
C THR A 24 -12.26 -16.76 3.00
N ASP A 25 -12.73 -15.60 2.52
CA ASP A 25 -11.91 -14.38 2.54
C ASP A 25 -11.46 -14.00 3.96
N THR A 26 -12.22 -14.38 4.99
CA THR A 26 -11.91 -14.10 6.40
C THR A 26 -10.95 -15.10 7.04
N ALA A 27 -10.79 -16.31 6.51
CA ALA A 27 -9.90 -17.32 7.10
C ALA A 27 -8.42 -16.90 7.05
N GLY A 28 -8.03 -16.12 6.04
CA GLY A 28 -6.70 -15.55 5.90
C GLY A 28 -6.49 -14.21 6.62
N MET A 29 -7.41 -13.78 7.48
CA MET A 29 -7.37 -12.49 8.18
C MET A 29 -7.17 -12.66 9.69
N GLY A 30 -6.80 -11.57 10.37
CA GLY A 30 -6.68 -11.52 11.82
C GLY A 30 -5.30 -11.89 12.36
N PRO A 31 -5.14 -12.01 13.68
CA PRO A 31 -3.84 -12.27 14.33
C PRO A 31 -3.34 -13.71 14.14
N ASN A 32 -4.23 -14.63 13.76
CA ASN A 32 -3.93 -16.05 13.54
C ASN A 32 -4.64 -16.54 12.27
N PRO A 33 -4.20 -16.08 11.09
CA PRO A 33 -4.77 -16.50 9.81
C PRO A 33 -4.45 -17.98 9.55
N GLU A 34 -5.31 -18.63 8.79
CA GLU A 34 -5.00 -19.91 8.16
C GLU A 34 -3.96 -19.70 7.05
N LEU A 35 -2.88 -20.49 7.09
CA LEU A 35 -1.81 -20.47 6.10
C LEU A 35 -1.77 -21.85 5.42
N PRO A 36 -2.45 -22.02 4.27
CA PRO A 36 -2.44 -23.29 3.57
C PRO A 36 -1.06 -23.58 2.97
N ALA A 37 -0.82 -24.82 2.54
CA ALA A 37 0.40 -25.15 1.81
C ALA A 37 0.50 -24.35 0.50
N PRO A 38 1.71 -23.94 0.07
CA PRO A 38 1.93 -23.28 -1.22
C PRO A 38 1.32 -24.05 -2.38
N GLN A 39 0.70 -23.31 -3.31
CA GLN A 39 0.25 -23.85 -4.58
C GLN A 39 1.07 -23.28 -5.72
N HIS A 40 1.71 -24.17 -6.49
CA HIS A 40 2.46 -23.81 -7.69
C HIS A 40 1.68 -24.24 -8.93
N SER A 41 1.52 -23.31 -9.88
CA SER A 41 0.93 -23.59 -11.19
C SER A 41 1.90 -23.22 -12.31
N LEU A 42 1.90 -24.00 -13.38
CA LEU A 42 2.70 -23.71 -14.59
C LEU A 42 2.29 -22.39 -15.25
N ILE A 43 1.03 -22.00 -15.09
CA ILE A 43 0.50 -20.71 -15.52
C ILE A 43 0.17 -19.91 -14.26
N PRO A 44 0.86 -18.79 -13.99
CA PRO A 44 0.56 -17.93 -12.85
C PRO A 44 -0.89 -17.43 -12.88
N THR A 45 -1.49 -17.28 -11.70
CA THR A 45 -2.81 -16.65 -11.59
C THR A 45 -2.68 -15.18 -11.94
N VAL A 46 -3.37 -14.74 -13.00
CA VAL A 46 -3.46 -13.34 -13.38
C VAL A 46 -4.92 -12.96 -13.57
N ASN A 47 -5.38 -12.00 -12.78
CA ASN A 47 -6.75 -11.56 -12.72
C ASN A 47 -6.83 -10.02 -12.58
N VAL A 48 -6.15 -9.30 -13.47
CA VAL A 48 -6.13 -7.83 -13.46
C VAL A 48 -7.51 -7.25 -13.80
N ALA A 49 -8.07 -6.44 -12.90
CA ALA A 49 -9.23 -5.61 -13.20
C ALA A 49 -8.83 -4.50 -14.18
N LYS A 50 -9.54 -4.40 -15.31
CA LYS A 50 -9.28 -3.36 -16.30
C LYS A 50 -9.72 -2.02 -15.74
N ALA A 51 -8.81 -1.06 -15.66
CA ALA A 51 -9.11 0.31 -15.26
C ALA A 51 -9.98 1.00 -16.32
N VAL A 52 -11.12 1.54 -15.90
CA VAL A 52 -12.05 2.29 -16.76
C VAL A 52 -12.41 3.67 -16.20
N GLY A 53 -12.03 3.95 -14.94
CA GLY A 53 -12.39 5.20 -14.26
C GLY A 53 -13.85 5.23 -13.80
N TRP A 54 -14.21 6.21 -12.98
CA TRP A 54 -15.58 6.38 -12.49
C TRP A 54 -16.51 6.90 -13.59
N PRO A 55 -17.66 6.25 -13.85
CA PRO A 55 -18.70 6.83 -14.67
C PRO A 55 -19.27 8.11 -14.05
N GLU A 56 -19.86 8.97 -14.88
CA GLU A 56 -20.48 10.21 -14.40
C GLU A 56 -21.58 9.92 -13.36
N GLY A 57 -21.55 10.66 -12.25
CA GLY A 57 -22.50 10.49 -11.14
C GLY A 57 -22.29 9.24 -10.27
N VAL A 58 -21.33 8.36 -10.62
CA VAL A 58 -21.02 7.16 -9.83
C VAL A 58 -19.89 7.47 -8.84
N GLN A 59 -20.02 6.94 -7.63
CA GLN A 59 -19.07 7.08 -6.55
C GLN A 59 -18.93 5.77 -5.77
N PRO A 60 -17.87 5.61 -4.96
CA PRO A 60 -17.73 4.47 -4.08
C PRO A 60 -18.93 4.32 -3.13
N ARG A 61 -19.14 3.10 -2.65
CA ARG A 61 -20.15 2.78 -1.65
C ARG A 61 -19.58 2.98 -0.25
N ALA A 62 -20.04 4.01 0.46
CA ALA A 62 -19.72 4.20 1.87
C ALA A 62 -20.47 3.18 2.75
N ALA A 63 -19.87 2.80 3.87
CA ALA A 63 -20.52 1.96 4.86
C ALA A 63 -21.75 2.64 5.48
N ASN A 64 -22.65 1.86 6.10
CA ASN A 64 -23.85 2.39 6.75
C ASN A 64 -23.49 3.46 7.79
N GLY A 65 -24.19 4.59 7.73
CA GLY A 65 -23.96 5.73 8.61
C GLY A 65 -22.81 6.65 8.19
N LEU A 66 -22.19 6.41 7.04
CA LEU A 66 -21.18 7.28 6.44
C LEU A 66 -21.69 7.89 5.13
N GLN A 67 -21.17 9.06 4.79
CA GLN A 67 -21.34 9.70 3.50
C GLN A 67 -19.99 9.84 2.81
N VAL A 68 -19.94 9.61 1.50
CA VAL A 68 -18.78 9.92 0.67
C VAL A 68 -19.10 11.05 -0.29
N THR A 69 -18.14 11.95 -0.47
CA THR A 69 -18.12 12.95 -1.54
C THR A 69 -16.75 12.96 -2.21
N ALA A 70 -16.66 13.48 -3.43
CA ALA A 70 -15.38 13.74 -4.07
C ALA A 70 -14.83 15.07 -3.58
N PHE A 71 -13.75 15.02 -2.80
CA PHE A 71 -13.05 16.22 -2.33
C PHE A 71 -12.38 16.95 -3.48
N ALA A 72 -11.74 16.21 -4.39
CA ALA A 72 -11.17 16.75 -5.62
C ALA A 72 -11.18 15.68 -6.72
N LYS A 73 -11.38 16.09 -7.97
CA LYS A 73 -11.37 15.22 -9.16
C LYS A 73 -10.35 15.70 -10.18
N GLY A 74 -10.05 14.87 -11.18
CA GLY A 74 -9.18 15.23 -12.31
C GLY A 74 -7.72 15.41 -11.89
N LEU A 75 -7.28 14.64 -10.91
CA LEU A 75 -5.88 14.52 -10.54
C LEU A 75 -5.15 13.62 -11.56
N GLN A 76 -3.83 13.55 -11.47
CA GLN A 76 -2.98 12.70 -12.30
C GLN A 76 -2.33 11.68 -11.38
N HIS A 77 -2.96 10.52 -11.25
CA HIS A 77 -2.48 9.41 -10.43
C HIS A 77 -2.15 9.82 -8.98
N PRO A 78 -3.13 10.33 -8.20
CA PRO A 78 -2.91 10.71 -6.81
C PRO A 78 -2.55 9.50 -5.94
N ARG A 79 -1.37 9.50 -5.34
CA ARG A 79 -0.83 8.37 -4.55
C ARG A 79 -0.96 8.57 -3.05
N TRP A 80 -0.57 9.73 -2.55
CA TRP A 80 -0.49 9.99 -1.11
C TRP A 80 -1.18 11.29 -0.75
N VAL A 81 -1.76 11.35 0.45
CA VAL A 81 -2.42 12.53 1.02
C VAL A 81 -1.75 12.89 2.34
N TYR A 82 -1.51 14.18 2.56
CA TYR A 82 -0.96 14.71 3.81
C TYR A 82 -1.67 16.00 4.18
N VAL A 83 -2.15 16.10 5.42
CA VAL A 83 -2.94 17.24 5.89
C VAL A 83 -2.04 18.15 6.72
N LEU A 84 -1.88 19.39 6.27
CA LEU A 84 -1.10 20.42 6.95
C LEU A 84 -1.86 20.95 8.19
N PRO A 85 -1.16 21.54 9.19
CA PRO A 85 -1.80 22.07 10.40
C PRO A 85 -2.91 23.10 10.15
N ASN A 86 -2.79 23.88 9.08
CA ASN A 86 -3.79 24.86 8.70
C ASN A 86 -5.07 24.22 8.11
N GLY A 87 -5.03 22.95 7.69
CA GLY A 87 -6.13 22.20 7.09
C GLY A 87 -5.99 21.96 5.59
N ASP A 88 -4.96 22.55 4.95
CA ASP A 88 -4.66 22.27 3.55
C ASP A 88 -4.27 20.81 3.35
N THR A 89 -4.71 20.23 2.25
CA THR A 89 -4.37 18.85 1.88
C THR A 89 -3.36 18.87 0.75
N LEU A 90 -2.18 18.31 1.00
CA LEU A 90 -1.18 18.03 -0.02
C LEU A 90 -1.42 16.65 -0.63
N VAL A 91 -1.30 16.55 -1.94
CA VAL A 91 -1.49 15.32 -2.71
C VAL A 91 -0.26 15.05 -3.57
N ALA A 92 0.36 13.89 -3.40
CA ALA A 92 1.41 13.44 -4.32
C ALA A 92 0.77 12.89 -5.60
N GLU A 93 1.04 13.52 -6.73
CA GLU A 93 0.66 13.06 -8.06
C GLU A 93 1.91 12.48 -8.73
N ALA A 94 2.00 11.14 -8.81
CA ALA A 94 3.22 10.45 -9.21
C ALA A 94 2.94 9.08 -9.81
N SER A 95 3.74 8.70 -10.81
CA SER A 95 3.78 7.35 -11.40
C SER A 95 5.18 6.75 -11.31
N ALA A 96 5.33 5.50 -11.74
CA ALA A 96 6.64 4.84 -11.78
C ALA A 96 7.65 5.69 -12.58
N PRO A 97 8.92 5.79 -12.12
CA PRO A 97 9.96 6.48 -12.87
C PRO A 97 10.26 5.74 -14.18
N GLU A 98 10.85 6.44 -15.14
CA GLU A 98 11.29 5.80 -16.39
C GLU A 98 12.48 4.85 -16.12
N HIS A 99 12.37 3.60 -16.57
CA HIS A 99 13.43 2.59 -16.44
C HIS A 99 13.88 2.11 -17.83
N PRO A 100 15.04 2.57 -18.34
CA PRO A 100 15.55 2.14 -19.64
C PRO A 100 15.91 0.63 -19.71
N GLU A 101 16.25 0.02 -18.58
CA GLU A 101 16.81 -1.35 -18.51
C GLU A 101 15.76 -2.46 -18.22
N GLU A 102 14.56 -2.14 -17.72
CA GLU A 102 13.54 -3.15 -17.36
C GLU A 102 12.76 -3.75 -18.55
N GLY A 103 13.08 -3.34 -19.79
CA GLY A 103 12.27 -3.62 -20.98
C GLY A 103 12.60 -4.86 -21.81
N LYS A 104 13.54 -5.72 -21.40
CA LYS A 104 14.00 -6.85 -22.25
C LYS A 104 13.36 -8.18 -21.82
N GLY A 105 12.57 -8.77 -22.72
CA GLY A 105 12.04 -10.13 -22.59
C GLY A 105 10.51 -10.24 -22.64
N ILE A 106 10.02 -11.49 -22.72
CA ILE A 106 8.58 -11.80 -22.84
C ILE A 106 7.83 -11.47 -21.54
N LYS A 107 8.44 -11.74 -20.36
CA LYS A 107 7.86 -11.44 -19.04
C LYS A 107 7.67 -9.92 -18.84
N ALA A 108 8.64 -9.10 -19.22
CA ALA A 108 8.55 -7.64 -19.15
C ALA A 108 7.43 -7.07 -20.03
N LYS A 109 7.29 -7.57 -21.27
CA LYS A 109 6.19 -7.17 -22.16
C LYS A 109 4.81 -7.56 -21.60
N ALA A 110 4.68 -8.75 -21.01
CA ALA A 110 3.45 -9.18 -20.36
C ALA A 110 3.12 -8.31 -19.14
N MET A 111 4.10 -8.02 -18.28
CA MET A 111 3.93 -7.11 -17.14
C MET A 111 3.50 -5.71 -17.58
N GLY A 112 4.15 -5.13 -18.60
CA GLY A 112 3.76 -3.82 -19.15
C GLY A 112 2.32 -3.79 -19.68
N PHE A 113 1.86 -4.86 -20.35
CA PHE A 113 0.46 -5.00 -20.77
C PHE A 113 -0.50 -5.02 -19.58
N PHE A 114 -0.17 -5.78 -18.53
CA PHE A 114 -1.00 -5.85 -17.32
C PHE A 114 -1.00 -4.54 -16.53
N MET A 115 0.11 -3.83 -16.44
CA MET A 115 0.19 -2.50 -15.82
C MET A 115 -0.66 -1.49 -16.58
N LYS A 116 -0.60 -1.48 -17.92
CA LYS A 116 -1.48 -0.63 -18.74
C LYS A 116 -2.95 -0.98 -18.52
N LYS A 117 -3.29 -2.27 -18.45
CA LYS A 117 -4.66 -2.72 -18.15
C LYS A 117 -5.10 -2.30 -16.74
N ALA A 118 -4.20 -2.31 -15.77
CA ALA A 118 -4.46 -1.92 -14.38
C ALA A 118 -4.53 -0.41 -14.15
N GLY A 119 -4.24 0.41 -15.17
CA GLY A 119 -4.26 1.88 -15.08
C GLY A 119 -3.00 2.51 -14.47
N SER A 120 -1.89 1.76 -14.33
CA SER A 120 -0.66 2.24 -13.67
C SER A 120 0.43 2.73 -14.62
N ALA A 121 0.21 2.65 -15.94
CA ALA A 121 1.14 3.11 -16.97
C ALA A 121 0.70 4.48 -17.53
N VAL A 122 0.77 5.51 -16.69
CA VAL A 122 0.38 6.89 -17.04
C VAL A 122 1.58 7.83 -16.94
N PRO A 123 1.57 8.99 -17.63
CA PRO A 123 2.65 9.97 -17.53
C PRO A 123 2.87 10.42 -16.09
N ASN A 124 4.13 10.56 -15.71
CA ASN A 124 4.49 10.94 -14.36
C ASN A 124 4.35 12.45 -14.15
N ALA A 125 3.46 12.85 -13.24
CA ALA A 125 3.19 14.24 -12.93
C ALA A 125 4.30 14.92 -12.10
N ASN A 126 5.08 14.13 -11.33
CA ASN A 126 6.25 14.60 -10.58
C ASN A 126 6.01 15.87 -9.76
N ARG A 127 4.87 15.92 -9.04
CA ARG A 127 4.46 17.11 -8.28
C ARG A 127 3.72 16.77 -6.98
N ILE A 128 3.71 17.75 -6.09
CA ILE A 128 2.74 17.83 -4.99
C ILE A 128 1.73 18.92 -5.34
N THR A 129 0.45 18.59 -5.23
CA THR A 129 -0.67 19.53 -5.41
C THR A 129 -1.27 19.89 -4.06
N LEU A 130 -1.55 21.17 -3.84
CA LEU A 130 -2.29 21.64 -2.67
C LEU A 130 -3.77 21.78 -3.03
N LEU A 131 -4.61 21.24 -2.15
CA LEU A 131 -6.06 21.32 -2.16
C LEU A 131 -6.53 22.03 -0.88
N ARG A 132 -7.45 23.00 -1.02
CA ARG A 132 -8.05 23.70 0.12
C ARG A 132 -9.55 23.85 -0.08
N ASP A 133 -10.27 23.43 0.96
CA ASP A 133 -11.72 23.59 1.16
C ASP A 133 -11.95 24.85 2.00
N VAL A 134 -12.34 25.92 1.33
CA VAL A 134 -12.45 27.28 1.85
C VAL A 134 -13.73 27.46 2.65
N ASP A 135 -14.86 26.96 2.16
CA ASP A 135 -16.17 27.13 2.79
C ASP A 135 -16.54 25.98 3.73
N GLY A 136 -15.86 24.85 3.60
CA GLY A 136 -16.01 23.71 4.49
C GLY A 136 -17.05 22.68 4.12
N ASP A 137 -17.55 22.71 2.90
CA ASP A 137 -18.60 21.80 2.44
C ASP A 137 -18.08 20.36 2.19
N GLY A 138 -16.76 20.18 2.16
CA GLY A 138 -16.08 18.92 1.89
C GLY A 138 -15.65 18.74 0.44
N VAL A 139 -15.62 19.80 -0.36
CA VAL A 139 -15.02 19.91 -1.69
C VAL A 139 -13.88 20.93 -1.63
N ALA A 140 -12.84 20.75 -2.45
CA ALA A 140 -11.74 21.71 -2.52
C ALA A 140 -11.96 22.72 -3.65
N GLU A 141 -12.10 24.00 -3.32
CA GLU A 141 -12.24 25.10 -4.29
C GLU A 141 -10.87 25.53 -4.83
N THR A 142 -9.83 25.43 -4.00
CA THR A 142 -8.48 25.81 -4.40
C THR A 142 -7.67 24.59 -4.77
N ARG A 143 -7.07 24.63 -5.96
CA ARG A 143 -6.08 23.64 -6.43
C ARG A 143 -4.88 24.36 -7.02
N THR A 144 -3.70 24.09 -6.47
CA THR A 144 -2.43 24.71 -6.94
C THR A 144 -1.32 23.68 -7.00
N VAL A 145 -0.38 23.86 -7.94
CA VAL A 145 0.86 23.10 -7.94
C VAL A 145 1.72 23.63 -6.79
N PHE A 146 1.85 22.84 -5.74
CA PHE A 146 2.55 23.23 -4.53
C PHE A 146 4.07 23.09 -4.67
N LEU A 147 4.50 21.95 -5.22
CA LEU A 147 5.88 21.63 -5.59
C LEU A 147 5.88 20.91 -6.93
N SER A 148 6.88 21.15 -7.78
CA SER A 148 7.05 20.47 -9.07
C SER A 148 8.51 20.09 -9.31
N GLY A 149 8.77 19.30 -10.35
CA GLY A 149 10.12 18.85 -10.69
C GLY A 149 10.69 17.83 -9.70
N LEU A 150 9.81 17.09 -9.02
CA LEU A 150 10.19 16.01 -8.11
C LEU A 150 10.49 14.72 -8.88
N ASN A 151 10.93 13.67 -8.18
CA ASN A 151 11.26 12.39 -8.78
C ASN A 151 10.37 11.27 -8.19
N SER A 152 9.25 11.00 -8.86
CA SER A 152 8.20 10.06 -8.44
C SER A 152 7.88 10.18 -6.94
N PRO A 153 7.47 11.37 -6.45
CA PRO A 153 7.27 11.61 -5.03
C PRO A 153 6.08 10.82 -4.50
N VAL A 154 6.17 10.30 -3.27
CA VAL A 154 5.03 9.65 -2.60
C VAL A 154 4.83 10.22 -1.21
N GLY A 155 5.63 9.81 -0.22
CA GLY A 155 5.47 10.27 1.15
C GLY A 155 5.88 11.74 1.33
N MET A 156 5.24 12.43 2.26
CA MET A 156 5.67 13.75 2.70
C MET A 156 5.29 13.99 4.16
N VAL A 157 6.07 14.82 4.86
CA VAL A 157 5.82 15.18 6.25
C VAL A 157 6.40 16.55 6.57
N LEU A 158 5.64 17.38 7.29
CA LEU A 158 6.11 18.67 7.81
C LEU A 158 6.74 18.48 9.19
N VAL A 159 7.94 19.04 9.38
CA VAL A 159 8.61 19.13 10.69
C VAL A 159 9.04 20.59 10.92
N GLY A 160 8.38 21.26 11.87
CA GLY A 160 8.60 22.70 12.06
C GLY A 160 8.28 23.47 10.78
N ALA A 161 9.27 24.16 10.23
CA ALA A 161 9.17 24.90 8.97
C ALA A 161 9.76 24.15 7.76
N ASP A 162 10.10 22.87 7.90
CA ASP A 162 10.67 22.06 6.82
C ASP A 162 9.68 20.99 6.35
N LEU A 163 9.27 21.06 5.08
CA LEU A 163 8.51 19.99 4.43
C LEU A 163 9.47 19.00 3.78
N TYR A 164 9.44 17.76 4.26
CA TYR A 164 10.20 16.65 3.70
C TYR A 164 9.34 15.90 2.69
N VAL A 165 9.93 15.54 1.55
CA VAL A 165 9.29 14.72 0.51
C VAL A 165 10.20 13.54 0.21
N ALA A 166 9.60 12.35 0.18
CA ALA A 166 10.25 11.12 -0.24
C ALA A 166 10.08 10.98 -1.76
N ASN A 167 11.15 11.30 -2.48
CA ASN A 167 11.33 10.88 -3.86
C ASN A 167 11.67 9.40 -3.91
N THR A 168 11.55 8.80 -5.09
CA THR A 168 11.87 7.40 -5.33
C THR A 168 13.32 7.00 -4.98
N ASP A 169 14.23 7.97 -4.96
CA ASP A 169 15.68 7.83 -4.80
C ASP A 169 16.28 8.63 -3.62
N ALA A 170 15.51 9.49 -2.96
CA ALA A 170 16.03 10.34 -1.89
C ALA A 170 14.94 10.97 -1.02
N ILE A 171 15.31 11.39 0.18
CA ILE A 171 14.57 12.39 0.94
C ILE A 171 15.10 13.78 0.56
N VAL A 172 14.19 14.67 0.18
CA VAL A 172 14.47 16.10 -0.04
C VAL A 172 13.66 16.95 0.92
N ARG A 173 14.16 18.13 1.28
CA ARG A 173 13.45 19.10 2.13
C ARG A 173 13.25 20.44 1.44
N PHE A 174 12.18 21.12 1.81
CA PHE A 174 11.79 22.43 1.32
C PHE A 174 11.39 23.33 2.49
N PRO A 175 11.74 24.63 2.46
CA PRO A 175 11.21 25.57 3.44
C PRO A 175 9.70 25.77 3.22
N TYR A 176 8.94 25.69 4.31
CA TYR A 176 7.50 25.89 4.35
C TYR A 176 7.16 27.08 5.23
N ALA A 177 6.32 27.97 4.71
CA ALA A 177 5.65 29.01 5.48
C ALA A 177 4.17 28.66 5.60
N GLU A 178 3.60 28.83 6.79
CA GLU A 178 2.18 28.54 7.03
C GLU A 178 1.28 29.32 6.05
N GLY A 179 0.30 28.62 5.47
CA GLY A 179 -0.63 29.22 4.51
C GLY A 179 -0.09 29.36 3.08
N ALA A 180 1.21 29.07 2.84
CA ALA A 180 1.76 29.05 1.49
C ALA A 180 0.96 28.11 0.58
N THR A 181 0.69 28.55 -0.65
CA THR A 181 0.01 27.77 -1.69
C THR A 181 0.97 27.27 -2.77
N SER A 182 2.23 27.66 -2.71
CA SER A 182 3.31 27.15 -3.56
C SER A 182 4.67 27.37 -2.88
N ILE A 183 5.65 26.55 -3.27
CA ILE A 183 7.05 26.71 -2.86
C ILE A 183 7.90 26.80 -4.13
N ALA A 184 8.60 27.93 -4.30
CA ALA A 184 9.53 28.15 -5.41
C ALA A 184 10.99 27.79 -5.05
N ALA A 185 11.27 27.52 -3.78
CA ALA A 185 12.62 27.19 -3.31
C ALA A 185 13.09 25.85 -3.88
N THR A 186 14.37 25.77 -4.26
CA THR A 186 14.99 24.51 -4.67
C THR A 186 15.12 23.57 -3.47
N GLY A 187 14.71 22.32 -3.65
CA GLY A 187 14.81 21.30 -2.60
C GLY A 187 16.26 20.99 -2.23
N THR A 188 16.52 20.82 -0.93
CA THR A 188 17.82 20.35 -0.44
C THR A 188 17.75 18.85 -0.21
N LYS A 189 18.67 18.07 -0.79
CA LYS A 189 18.76 16.64 -0.52
C LYS A 189 19.20 16.40 0.93
N VAL A 190 18.50 15.53 1.63
CA VAL A 190 18.76 15.18 3.03
C VAL A 190 19.48 13.84 3.12
N ALA A 191 18.96 12.83 2.44
CA ALA A 191 19.54 11.48 2.43
C ALA A 191 19.18 10.75 1.13
N ASP A 192 20.11 9.97 0.60
CA ASP A 192 19.81 9.04 -0.50
C ASP A 192 18.93 7.88 0.01
N LEU A 193 18.11 7.32 -0.87
CA LEU A 193 17.36 6.07 -0.68
C LEU A 193 17.69 5.13 -1.86
N PRO A 194 17.53 3.80 -1.70
CA PRO A 194 17.70 2.88 -2.82
C PRO A 194 16.74 3.20 -3.98
N GLY A 195 17.30 3.74 -5.06
CA GLY A 195 16.59 4.19 -6.27
C GLY A 195 16.95 3.43 -7.56
N GLY A 196 17.92 2.51 -7.51
CA GLY A 196 18.28 1.66 -8.63
C GLY A 196 19.57 2.03 -9.38
N PRO A 197 20.00 1.13 -10.27
CA PRO A 197 19.48 1.02 -11.64
C PRO A 197 18.14 0.26 -11.78
N ARG A 198 17.81 -0.68 -10.87
CA ARG A 198 16.48 -1.31 -10.75
C ARG A 198 15.73 -0.77 -9.54
N ASN A 199 14.43 -0.50 -9.70
CA ASN A 199 13.60 0.04 -8.62
C ASN A 199 12.17 -0.49 -8.70
N HIS A 200 12.02 -1.81 -8.57
CA HIS A 200 10.75 -2.49 -8.77
C HIS A 200 9.64 -1.93 -7.85
N HIS A 201 9.88 -1.92 -6.53
CA HIS A 201 9.06 -1.20 -5.57
C HIS A 201 9.59 0.24 -5.40
N TRP A 202 9.30 1.07 -6.39
CA TRP A 202 9.79 2.46 -6.48
C TRP A 202 9.20 3.40 -5.42
N THR A 203 8.01 3.14 -4.89
CA THR A 203 7.35 4.03 -3.93
C THR A 203 8.12 4.13 -2.61
N LYS A 204 8.28 5.35 -2.09
CA LYS A 204 8.94 5.63 -0.81
C LYS A 204 8.05 6.52 0.04
N ASN A 205 7.69 6.06 1.23
CA ASN A 205 6.92 6.87 2.17
C ASN A 205 7.83 7.47 3.24
N VAL A 206 7.37 8.52 3.93
CA VAL A 206 8.12 9.12 5.04
C VAL A 206 7.18 9.69 6.11
N ILE A 207 7.50 9.43 7.38
CA ILE A 207 6.90 10.10 8.54
C ILE A 207 8.00 10.58 9.48
N ALA A 208 7.70 11.52 10.38
CA ALA A 208 8.66 12.03 11.36
C ALA A 208 8.46 11.40 12.73
N SER A 209 9.52 11.34 13.54
CA SER A 209 9.38 11.14 14.99
C SER A 209 8.57 12.28 15.61
N ARG A 210 7.98 12.04 16.79
CA ARG A 210 7.14 13.04 17.49
C ARG A 210 7.88 14.36 17.78
N ASP A 211 9.17 14.29 18.04
CA ASP A 211 10.05 15.43 18.29
C ASP A 211 10.65 16.04 17.02
N GLY A 212 10.40 15.44 15.85
CA GLY A 212 10.94 15.89 14.56
C GLY A 212 12.44 15.67 14.36
N SER A 213 13.13 14.99 15.28
CA SER A 213 14.58 14.78 15.17
C SER A 213 14.95 13.70 14.15
N LYS A 214 14.02 12.77 13.87
CA LYS A 214 14.20 11.65 12.94
C LYS A 214 13.07 11.58 11.91
N LEU A 215 13.39 11.04 10.75
CA LEU A 215 12.45 10.59 9.73
C LEU A 215 12.51 9.08 9.63
N TYR A 216 11.38 8.46 9.30
CA TYR A 216 11.25 7.04 9.04
C TYR A 216 10.79 6.90 7.60
N ALA A 217 11.59 6.25 6.75
CA ALA A 217 11.32 6.12 5.31
C ALA A 217 11.19 4.66 4.89
N THR A 218 10.14 4.34 4.12
CA THR A 218 9.96 2.98 3.61
C THR A 218 10.74 2.74 2.33
N VAL A 219 11.28 1.53 2.17
CA VAL A 219 11.93 1.06 0.94
C VAL A 219 11.51 -0.38 0.68
N GLY A 220 10.77 -0.62 -0.41
CA GLY A 220 10.42 -1.97 -0.85
C GLY A 220 11.55 -2.70 -1.57
N SER A 221 11.40 -4.03 -1.69
CA SER A 221 12.33 -4.92 -2.40
C SER A 221 12.43 -4.60 -3.89
N ASN A 222 13.45 -5.13 -4.55
CA ASN A 222 13.64 -5.06 -5.99
C ASN A 222 13.05 -6.27 -6.74
N SER A 223 12.39 -7.16 -6.02
CA SER A 223 12.03 -8.49 -6.50
C SER A 223 10.87 -9.10 -5.71
N ASN A 224 10.35 -10.23 -6.18
CA ASN A 224 9.34 -10.96 -5.44
C ASN A 224 9.92 -11.66 -4.20
N VAL A 225 11.00 -12.43 -4.40
CA VAL A 225 11.68 -13.25 -3.38
C VAL A 225 13.20 -13.28 -3.57
N ALA A 226 13.80 -12.11 -3.82
CA ALA A 226 15.24 -11.94 -4.01
C ALA A 226 15.81 -12.74 -5.20
N GLU A 227 15.03 -12.95 -6.26
CA GLU A 227 15.45 -13.71 -7.45
C GLU A 227 16.64 -13.11 -8.22
N HIS A 228 17.00 -11.86 -7.92
CA HIS A 228 18.18 -11.17 -8.47
C HIS A 228 19.40 -11.17 -7.53
N GLY A 229 19.31 -11.92 -6.43
CA GLY A 229 20.33 -12.01 -5.40
C GLY A 229 20.24 -10.90 -4.38
N MET A 230 20.70 -11.19 -3.16
CA MET A 230 20.63 -10.27 -2.02
C MET A 230 21.42 -8.97 -2.20
N ALA A 231 22.39 -8.93 -3.12
CA ALA A 231 23.12 -7.70 -3.43
C ALA A 231 22.20 -6.62 -4.07
N GLU A 232 21.23 -7.02 -4.90
CA GLU A 232 20.25 -6.07 -5.47
C GLU A 232 19.20 -5.61 -4.43
N GLU A 233 19.18 -6.24 -3.25
CA GLU A 233 18.26 -5.97 -2.14
C GLU A 233 18.92 -5.20 -0.99
N GLU A 234 20.17 -4.74 -1.16
CA GLU A 234 20.87 -3.99 -0.13
C GLU A 234 20.09 -2.71 0.24
N GLY A 235 19.78 -2.58 1.53
CA GLY A 235 19.01 -1.43 2.03
C GLY A 235 17.52 -1.44 1.67
N ARG A 236 17.01 -2.52 1.07
CA ARG A 236 15.62 -2.68 0.65
C ARG A 236 14.86 -3.64 1.57
N ALA A 237 13.56 -3.75 1.31
CA ALA A 237 12.61 -4.47 2.15
C ALA A 237 12.69 -4.05 3.63
N ALA A 238 12.65 -2.73 3.85
CA ALA A 238 13.05 -2.12 5.10
C ALA A 238 12.37 -0.77 5.39
N ILE A 239 12.49 -0.35 6.64
CA ILE A 239 12.25 1.01 7.09
C ILE A 239 13.59 1.59 7.54
N TRP A 240 13.94 2.77 7.04
CA TRP A 240 15.12 3.54 7.41
C TRP A 240 14.78 4.58 8.46
N GLU A 241 15.63 4.76 9.48
CA GLU A 241 15.64 5.94 10.35
C GLU A 241 16.71 6.92 9.83
N ILE A 242 16.36 8.20 9.72
CA ILE A 242 17.19 9.26 9.14
C ILE A 242 17.19 10.46 10.08
N ASP A 243 18.36 10.97 10.43
CA ASP A 243 18.50 12.19 11.21
C ASP A 243 18.16 13.44 10.38
N THR A 244 17.21 14.27 10.83
CA THR A 244 16.74 15.43 10.06
C THR A 244 17.80 16.50 9.87
N LYS A 245 18.78 16.60 10.79
CA LYS A 245 19.83 17.62 10.74
C LYS A 245 21.01 17.21 9.88
N THR A 246 21.45 15.97 10.03
CA THR A 246 22.70 15.47 9.44
C THR A 246 22.49 14.60 8.20
N GLY A 247 21.28 14.06 7.99
CA GLY A 247 21.01 13.09 6.93
C GLY A 247 21.59 11.70 7.20
N ALA A 248 22.26 11.50 8.35
CA ALA A 248 22.79 10.20 8.75
C ALA A 248 21.63 9.21 8.90
N LYS A 249 21.80 8.00 8.36
CA LYS A 249 20.73 7.00 8.29
C LYS A 249 21.18 5.61 8.72
N ARG A 250 20.23 4.82 9.21
CA ARG A 250 20.39 3.40 9.56
C ARG A 250 19.12 2.63 9.23
N LEU A 251 19.24 1.31 9.10
CA LEU A 251 18.05 0.46 9.07
C LEU A 251 17.41 0.48 10.46
N TYR A 252 16.12 0.83 10.51
CA TYR A 252 15.30 0.72 11.71
C TYR A 252 14.68 -0.67 11.81
N ALA A 253 14.16 -1.20 10.71
CA ALA A 253 13.65 -2.57 10.63
C ALA A 253 13.85 -3.13 9.21
N SER A 254 13.90 -4.45 9.09
CA SER A 254 14.17 -5.16 7.83
C SER A 254 13.29 -6.40 7.65
N GLY A 255 13.34 -7.01 6.47
CA GLY A 255 12.53 -8.19 6.15
C GLY A 255 11.04 -7.88 5.95
N LEU A 256 10.72 -6.63 5.65
CA LEU A 256 9.39 -6.16 5.28
C LEU A 256 9.38 -6.02 3.76
N ARG A 257 8.80 -6.96 2.98
CA ARG A 257 8.95 -6.97 1.51
C ARG A 257 8.69 -5.62 0.84
N ASN A 258 7.51 -5.05 1.11
CA ASN A 258 7.13 -3.74 0.59
C ASN A 258 6.29 -2.98 1.62
N PRO A 259 6.91 -2.36 2.66
CA PRO A 259 6.22 -1.48 3.58
C PRO A 259 5.79 -0.22 2.84
N ASN A 260 4.50 0.12 2.90
CA ASN A 260 3.95 1.28 2.20
C ASN A 260 3.53 2.37 3.19
N GLY A 261 2.40 2.18 3.86
CA GLY A 261 1.88 3.12 4.85
C GLY A 261 2.59 2.95 6.19
N MET A 262 2.86 4.07 6.87
CA MET A 262 3.33 4.08 8.25
C MET A 262 2.52 5.08 9.06
N ALA A 263 2.29 4.76 10.34
CA ALA A 263 1.66 5.67 11.28
C ALA A 263 2.15 5.39 12.71
N TRP A 264 2.21 6.44 13.52
CA TRP A 264 2.43 6.31 14.96
C TRP A 264 1.10 6.12 15.67
N ASP A 265 1.01 5.11 16.53
CA ASP A 265 -0.07 5.07 17.51
C ASP A 265 0.18 6.20 18.53
N ALA A 266 -0.75 7.15 18.61
CA ALA A 266 -0.63 8.31 19.51
C ALA A 266 -0.63 7.91 20.99
N LYS A 267 -1.30 6.81 21.34
CA LYS A 267 -1.43 6.34 22.73
C LYS A 267 -0.21 5.55 23.18
N THR A 268 0.25 4.61 22.37
CA THR A 268 1.37 3.73 22.75
C THR A 268 2.75 4.24 22.31
N GLY A 269 2.81 5.08 21.28
CA GLY A 269 4.07 5.49 20.66
C GLY A 269 4.68 4.44 19.74
N ALA A 270 3.99 3.32 19.49
CA ALA A 270 4.46 2.30 18.56
C ALA A 270 4.38 2.79 17.12
N LEU A 271 5.41 2.49 16.32
CA LEU A 271 5.36 2.62 14.87
C LEU A 271 4.56 1.44 14.30
N TRP A 272 3.66 1.70 13.37
CA TRP A 272 2.92 0.66 12.65
C TRP A 272 3.13 0.81 11.14
N THR A 273 3.10 -0.30 10.42
CA THR A 273 3.16 -0.32 8.96
C THR A 273 2.26 -1.38 8.34
N VAL A 274 1.85 -1.14 7.09
CA VAL A 274 1.23 -2.15 6.23
C VAL A 274 2.20 -2.61 5.16
N VAL A 275 2.22 -3.91 4.87
CA VAL A 275 3.19 -4.54 3.97
C VAL A 275 2.47 -5.37 2.90
N ASN A 276 2.91 -5.23 1.64
CA ASN A 276 2.53 -6.17 0.59
C ASN A 276 3.47 -7.37 0.62
N GLU A 277 2.91 -8.56 0.75
CA GLU A 277 3.65 -9.81 0.79
C GLU A 277 3.95 -10.38 -0.59
N ARG A 278 4.70 -11.48 -0.59
CA ARG A 278 5.18 -12.16 -1.80
C ARG A 278 4.07 -12.82 -2.60
N ASP A 279 4.32 -12.89 -3.89
CA ASP A 279 3.45 -13.48 -4.89
C ASP A 279 3.87 -14.93 -5.22
N GLU A 280 3.08 -15.57 -6.09
CA GLU A 280 3.37 -16.88 -6.70
C GLU A 280 3.32 -18.09 -5.74
N LEU A 281 2.55 -17.99 -4.64
CA LEU A 281 2.26 -19.10 -3.71
C LEU A 281 0.77 -19.53 -3.68
N GLY A 282 -0.04 -19.00 -4.59
CA GLY A 282 -1.46 -19.34 -4.75
C GLY A 282 -2.40 -18.19 -4.40
N SER A 283 -3.72 -18.42 -4.53
CA SER A 283 -4.74 -17.40 -4.25
C SER A 283 -4.98 -17.17 -2.74
N ASP A 284 -4.58 -18.12 -1.90
CA ASP A 284 -4.81 -18.08 -0.44
C ASP A 284 -3.51 -17.93 0.39
N LEU A 285 -2.41 -17.59 -0.27
CA LEU A 285 -1.10 -17.39 0.37
C LEU A 285 -0.27 -16.39 -0.46
N VAL A 286 0.47 -15.44 0.11
CA VAL A 286 0.67 -15.11 1.55
C VAL A 286 -0.17 -13.89 1.94
N PRO A 287 -0.72 -13.81 3.17
CA PRO A 287 -1.49 -12.64 3.56
C PRO A 287 -0.62 -11.39 3.65
N ASP A 288 -1.11 -10.29 3.09
CA ASP A 288 -0.63 -8.96 3.42
C ASP A 288 -0.95 -8.66 4.89
N TYR A 289 -0.21 -7.75 5.53
CA TYR A 289 -0.35 -7.56 6.97
C TYR A 289 -0.18 -6.12 7.45
N LEU A 290 -0.71 -5.88 8.65
CA LEU A 290 -0.49 -4.73 9.52
C LEU A 290 0.35 -5.19 10.72
N THR A 291 1.43 -4.49 11.05
CA THR A 291 2.27 -4.85 12.20
C THR A 291 2.93 -3.64 12.84
N SER A 292 3.14 -3.75 14.16
CA SER A 292 4.01 -2.89 14.94
C SER A 292 5.47 -3.11 14.54
N VAL A 293 6.22 -2.03 14.34
CA VAL A 293 7.60 -2.03 13.87
C VAL A 293 8.56 -1.78 15.04
N ARG A 294 9.45 -2.74 15.28
CA ARG A 294 10.41 -2.70 16.39
C ARG A 294 11.82 -2.40 15.87
N ASP A 295 12.55 -1.55 16.59
CA ASP A 295 13.94 -1.23 16.25
C ASP A 295 14.81 -2.49 16.19
N GLY A 296 15.56 -2.65 15.11
CA GLY A 296 16.46 -3.76 14.83
C GLY A 296 15.78 -5.07 14.46
N ALA A 297 14.45 -5.12 14.37
CA ALA A 297 13.72 -6.35 14.09
C ALA A 297 13.76 -6.76 12.60
N PHE A 298 13.64 -8.08 12.40
CA PHE A 298 13.57 -8.73 11.09
C PHE A 298 12.22 -9.43 10.93
N TYR A 299 11.49 -9.15 9.85
CA TYR A 299 10.11 -9.62 9.63
C TYR A 299 9.99 -10.79 8.63
N GLY A 300 11.12 -11.42 8.30
CA GLY A 300 11.15 -12.71 7.59
C GLY A 300 11.55 -12.63 6.12
N TRP A 301 11.12 -11.61 5.37
CA TRP A 301 11.43 -11.55 3.94
C TRP A 301 12.95 -11.45 3.68
N PRO A 302 13.52 -12.18 2.70
CA PRO A 302 12.83 -13.09 1.78
C PRO A 302 12.70 -14.53 2.31
N TYR A 303 13.46 -14.91 3.35
CA TYR A 303 13.67 -16.29 3.78
C TYR A 303 12.45 -16.97 4.42
N SER A 304 11.55 -16.21 5.02
CA SER A 304 10.31 -16.71 5.61
C SER A 304 9.16 -15.73 5.43
N TYR A 305 7.94 -16.24 5.56
CA TYR A 305 6.73 -15.44 5.63
C TYR A 305 6.01 -15.67 6.96
N TYR A 306 5.28 -14.64 7.40
CA TYR A 306 4.42 -14.71 8.57
C TYR A 306 5.09 -15.34 9.81
N GLY A 307 6.29 -14.88 10.15
CA GLY A 307 7.15 -15.47 11.18
C GLY A 307 8.11 -16.50 10.61
N ALA A 308 8.14 -17.70 11.19
CA ALA A 308 9.14 -18.73 10.89
C ALA A 308 8.75 -19.70 9.75
N HIS A 309 7.72 -19.40 8.95
CA HIS A 309 7.33 -20.26 7.82
C HIS A 309 8.34 -20.11 6.69
N VAL A 310 9.17 -21.12 6.48
CA VAL A 310 10.26 -21.10 5.49
C VAL A 310 9.70 -20.94 4.07
N ASP A 311 10.35 -20.07 3.29
CA ASP A 311 10.19 -20.02 1.82
C ASP A 311 11.38 -20.74 1.18
N ASP A 312 11.13 -21.92 0.60
CA ASP A 312 12.16 -22.80 0.04
C ASP A 312 12.68 -22.35 -1.33
N ARG A 313 12.06 -21.32 -1.93
CA ARG A 313 12.48 -20.71 -3.20
C ARG A 313 13.77 -19.90 -3.07
N VAL A 314 14.10 -19.44 -1.86
CA VAL A 314 15.22 -18.52 -1.63
C VAL A 314 16.53 -19.27 -1.41
N GLN A 315 17.57 -18.90 -2.16
CA GLN A 315 18.88 -19.54 -2.09
C GLN A 315 20.03 -18.53 -1.92
N PRO A 316 21.03 -18.81 -1.06
CA PRO A 316 21.07 -19.93 -0.12
C PRO A 316 20.10 -19.74 1.06
N PRO A 317 19.67 -20.83 1.74
CA PRO A 317 18.79 -20.73 2.90
C PRO A 317 19.50 -20.04 4.08
N ARG A 318 18.71 -19.35 4.93
CA ARG A 318 19.18 -18.67 6.14
C ARG A 318 18.35 -19.05 7.37
N PRO A 319 18.48 -20.28 7.87
CA PRO A 319 17.71 -20.74 9.03
C PRO A 319 17.95 -19.88 10.28
N ASP A 320 19.11 -19.26 10.39
CA ASP A 320 19.45 -18.32 11.46
C ASP A 320 18.61 -17.02 11.43
N LEU A 321 18.20 -16.57 10.23
CA LEU A 321 17.31 -15.42 10.08
C LEU A 321 15.84 -15.84 10.21
N VAL A 322 15.45 -17.00 9.68
CA VAL A 322 14.10 -17.55 9.86
C VAL A 322 13.77 -17.69 11.36
N ALA A 323 14.71 -18.18 12.17
CA ALA A 323 14.52 -18.32 13.62
C ALA A 323 14.33 -16.98 14.36
N LYS A 324 14.76 -15.86 13.77
CA LYS A 324 14.62 -14.51 14.34
C LYS A 324 13.41 -13.74 13.79
N ALA A 325 12.74 -14.28 12.79
CA ALA A 325 11.67 -13.60 12.09
C ALA A 325 10.49 -13.31 13.03
N VAL A 326 10.13 -12.03 13.12
CA VAL A 326 8.98 -11.58 13.90
C VAL A 326 7.70 -11.91 13.11
N LYS A 327 6.78 -12.61 13.78
CA LYS A 327 5.44 -12.83 13.24
C LYS A 327 4.68 -11.49 13.20
N PRO A 328 4.07 -11.11 12.07
CA PRO A 328 3.21 -9.92 11.99
C PRO A 328 2.02 -9.97 12.96
N ASP A 329 1.54 -8.80 13.38
CA ASP A 329 0.48 -8.70 14.40
C ASP A 329 -0.92 -9.01 13.84
N TYR A 330 -1.20 -8.67 12.58
CA TYR A 330 -2.53 -8.84 11.99
C TYR A 330 -2.49 -9.05 10.47
N ALA A 331 -3.04 -10.15 9.97
CA ALA A 331 -3.22 -10.40 8.55
C ALA A 331 -4.44 -9.65 7.99
N LEU A 332 -4.23 -8.92 6.90
CA LEU A 332 -5.25 -8.14 6.20
C LEU A 332 -5.95 -8.93 5.08
N GLY A 333 -5.51 -10.16 4.84
CA GLY A 333 -5.96 -11.03 3.76
C GLY A 333 -4.93 -11.12 2.62
N ASN A 334 -5.12 -12.12 1.77
CA ASN A 334 -4.20 -12.41 0.66
C ASN A 334 -4.39 -11.41 -0.49
N HIS A 335 -3.28 -10.84 -0.97
CA HIS A 335 -3.20 -10.02 -2.18
C HIS A 335 -4.05 -8.74 -2.17
N VAL A 336 -4.46 -8.25 -1.00
CA VAL A 336 -5.30 -7.03 -0.89
C VAL A 336 -4.53 -5.76 -1.23
N ALA A 337 -3.19 -5.83 -1.26
CA ALA A 337 -2.26 -4.75 -1.57
C ALA A 337 -2.51 -3.50 -0.71
N PRO A 338 -2.33 -3.58 0.63
CA PRO A 338 -2.51 -2.41 1.49
C PRO A 338 -1.42 -1.38 1.24
N LEU A 339 -1.82 -0.13 1.01
CA LEU A 339 -0.91 0.98 0.71
C LEU A 339 -1.01 2.11 1.74
N GLY A 340 -2.22 2.57 2.06
CA GLY A 340 -2.45 3.64 3.04
C GLY A 340 -2.59 3.11 4.46
N LEU A 341 -2.17 3.91 5.45
CA LEU A 341 -2.37 3.65 6.87
C LEU A 341 -2.57 4.97 7.61
N ALA A 342 -3.67 5.10 8.35
CA ALA A 342 -3.90 6.21 9.28
C ALA A 342 -4.59 5.70 10.54
N PHE A 343 -4.11 6.11 11.72
CA PHE A 343 -4.84 5.88 12.97
C PHE A 343 -6.08 6.78 13.04
N ALA A 344 -7.06 6.31 13.82
CA ALA A 344 -8.34 6.98 14.04
C ALA A 344 -8.25 8.30 14.82
N ASP A 345 -7.10 8.65 15.39
CA ASP A 345 -6.97 9.85 16.22
C ASP A 345 -7.41 11.12 15.45
N GLY A 346 -8.28 11.90 16.10
CA GLY A 346 -8.82 13.15 15.52
C GLY A 346 -10.01 12.98 14.57
N ASN A 347 -10.48 11.76 14.30
CA ASN A 347 -11.65 11.56 13.43
C ASN A 347 -12.98 11.94 14.12
N ALA A 348 -13.97 12.29 13.31
CA ALA A 348 -15.33 12.64 13.71
C ALA A 348 -16.39 11.66 13.15
N LEU A 349 -15.95 10.48 12.68
CA LEU A 349 -16.83 9.42 12.18
C LEU A 349 -17.61 8.77 13.35
N PRO A 350 -18.66 7.96 13.06
CA PRO A 350 -19.40 7.24 14.10
C PRO A 350 -18.48 6.46 15.06
N SER A 351 -18.90 6.32 16.32
CA SER A 351 -18.08 5.75 17.42
C SER A 351 -17.51 4.36 17.16
N THR A 352 -18.08 3.61 16.21
CA THR A 352 -17.54 2.33 15.72
C THR A 352 -16.12 2.46 15.13
N TYR A 353 -15.71 3.68 14.76
CA TYR A 353 -14.39 4.01 14.20
C TYR A 353 -13.50 4.82 15.17
N ALA A 354 -13.85 4.89 16.45
CA ALA A 354 -13.16 5.77 17.41
C ALA A 354 -11.74 5.31 17.80
N SER A 355 -11.43 4.01 17.70
CA SER A 355 -10.14 3.45 18.12
C SER A 355 -9.74 2.31 17.18
N GLY A 356 -8.74 2.58 16.34
CA GLY A 356 -8.30 1.64 15.32
C GLY A 356 -7.51 2.33 14.22
N ALA A 357 -7.33 1.61 13.11
CA ALA A 357 -6.59 2.10 11.95
C ALA A 357 -7.42 1.92 10.67
N PHE A 358 -7.39 2.93 9.81
CA PHE A 358 -7.88 2.88 8.44
C PHE A 358 -6.77 2.41 7.51
N VAL A 359 -7.10 1.52 6.58
CA VAL A 359 -6.17 0.98 5.59
C VAL A 359 -6.80 1.04 4.20
N GLY A 360 -6.10 1.71 3.27
CA GLY A 360 -6.45 1.70 1.85
C GLY A 360 -5.89 0.46 1.17
N GLN A 361 -6.75 -0.39 0.61
CA GLN A 361 -6.39 -1.63 -0.08
C GLN A 361 -6.53 -1.47 -1.59
N HIS A 362 -5.41 -1.45 -2.30
CA HIS A 362 -5.34 -1.17 -3.74
C HIS A 362 -5.94 -2.28 -4.60
N GLY A 363 -5.96 -3.50 -4.06
CA GLY A 363 -6.60 -4.66 -4.65
C GLY A 363 -5.70 -5.56 -5.48
N SER A 364 -6.09 -6.83 -5.53
CA SER A 364 -5.29 -7.92 -6.10
C SER A 364 -5.25 -7.89 -7.63
N TRP A 365 -4.10 -8.25 -8.20
CA TRP A 365 -3.97 -8.56 -9.62
C TRP A 365 -3.73 -10.06 -9.87
N ASN A 366 -3.37 -10.84 -8.85
CA ASN A 366 -2.90 -12.22 -8.93
C ASN A 366 -3.76 -13.22 -8.11
N ARG A 367 -5.01 -12.87 -7.80
CA ARG A 367 -5.94 -13.70 -7.01
C ARG A 367 -7.28 -13.93 -7.73
N LYS A 368 -7.89 -15.11 -7.54
CA LYS A 368 -9.27 -15.40 -7.97
C LYS A 368 -10.08 -16.01 -6.82
N PRO A 369 -11.22 -15.41 -6.40
CA PRO A 369 -11.72 -14.09 -6.80
C PRO A 369 -10.77 -12.97 -6.32
N ARG A 370 -10.95 -11.76 -6.86
CA ARG A 370 -10.14 -10.61 -6.46
C ARG A 370 -10.40 -10.25 -4.99
N SER A 371 -9.41 -9.66 -4.35
CA SER A 371 -9.48 -9.15 -2.98
C SER A 371 -9.01 -7.68 -2.93
N GLY A 372 -9.33 -6.98 -1.85
CA GLY A 372 -9.07 -5.54 -1.69
C GLY A 372 -10.04 -4.67 -2.50
N TYR A 373 -9.54 -3.61 -3.14
CA TYR A 373 -10.36 -2.60 -3.83
C TYR A 373 -11.36 -1.90 -2.90
N ASN A 374 -10.91 -1.59 -1.69
CA ASN A 374 -11.72 -0.95 -0.66
C ASN A 374 -10.84 -0.23 0.38
N VAL A 375 -11.50 0.47 1.28
CA VAL A 375 -10.91 0.98 2.51
C VAL A 375 -11.53 0.22 3.67
N VAL A 376 -10.68 -0.28 4.57
CA VAL A 376 -11.11 -1.04 5.74
C VAL A 376 -10.66 -0.36 7.03
N PHE A 377 -11.36 -0.65 8.11
CA PHE A 377 -11.03 -0.25 9.48
C PHE A 377 -10.73 -1.47 10.34
N ILE A 378 -9.59 -1.46 11.02
CA ILE A 378 -9.17 -2.50 11.95
C ILE A 378 -9.37 -1.94 13.37
N PRO A 379 -10.29 -2.49 14.18
CA PRO A 379 -10.50 -2.02 15.55
C PRO A 379 -9.30 -2.31 16.45
N PHE A 380 -8.96 -1.36 17.31
CA PHE A 380 -7.89 -1.50 18.30
C PHE A 380 -8.42 -1.34 19.72
N ARG A 381 -7.85 -2.13 20.63
CA ARG A 381 -8.04 -2.00 22.08
C ARG A 381 -6.68 -2.16 22.75
N ASP A 382 -6.36 -1.27 23.68
CA ASP A 382 -5.10 -1.29 24.45
C ASP A 382 -3.83 -1.35 23.56
N GLY A 383 -3.86 -0.63 22.43
CA GLY A 383 -2.72 -0.53 21.52
C GLY A 383 -2.51 -1.72 20.59
N VAL A 384 -3.42 -2.70 20.58
CA VAL A 384 -3.35 -3.87 19.69
C VAL A 384 -4.66 -4.07 18.92
N PRO A 385 -4.62 -4.67 17.71
CA PRO A 385 -5.83 -5.08 16.98
C PRO A 385 -6.70 -6.01 17.82
N THR A 386 -8.03 -5.83 17.80
CA THR A 386 -8.96 -6.65 18.61
C THR A 386 -9.08 -8.10 18.14
N GLY A 387 -8.63 -8.39 16.92
CA GLY A 387 -8.79 -9.69 16.26
C GLY A 387 -10.10 -9.88 15.52
N GLU A 388 -11.02 -8.92 15.60
CA GLU A 388 -12.19 -8.86 14.73
C GLU A 388 -11.77 -8.69 13.27
N ASN A 389 -12.59 -9.18 12.33
CA ASN A 389 -12.38 -8.95 10.91
C ASN A 389 -12.40 -7.44 10.58
N PRO A 390 -11.67 -6.99 9.55
CA PRO A 390 -11.70 -5.60 9.14
C PRO A 390 -13.12 -5.20 8.73
N ARG A 391 -13.53 -3.99 9.12
CA ARG A 391 -14.83 -3.40 8.76
C ARG A 391 -14.66 -2.61 7.47
N GLU A 392 -15.43 -2.91 6.43
CA GLU A 392 -15.41 -2.10 5.20
C GLU A 392 -15.94 -0.69 5.50
N VAL A 393 -15.18 0.34 5.11
CA VAL A 393 -15.52 1.76 5.25
C VAL A 393 -15.97 2.32 3.90
N LEU A 394 -15.27 1.93 2.82
CA LEU A 394 -15.54 2.38 1.47
C LEU A 394 -15.28 1.24 0.47
N GLY A 395 -16.30 0.81 -0.26
CA GLY A 395 -16.22 -0.26 -1.28
C GLY A 395 -16.75 0.19 -2.65
N GLY A 396 -17.02 -0.75 -3.55
CA GLY A 396 -17.61 -0.45 -4.87
C GLY A 396 -16.64 0.11 -5.91
N PHE A 397 -15.33 -0.06 -5.70
CA PHE A 397 -14.29 0.37 -6.65
C PHE A 397 -14.17 -0.54 -7.89
N VAL A 398 -14.83 -1.71 -7.88
CA VAL A 398 -14.90 -2.63 -9.01
C VAL A 398 -16.37 -2.79 -9.39
N SER A 399 -16.66 -2.68 -10.69
CA SER A 399 -17.98 -2.86 -11.27
C SER A 399 -18.47 -4.30 -11.18
N ASP A 400 -19.77 -4.51 -11.40
CA ASP A 400 -20.34 -5.86 -11.53
C ASP A 400 -19.76 -6.64 -12.73
N SER A 401 -19.28 -5.93 -13.76
CA SER A 401 -18.55 -6.51 -14.91
C SER A 401 -17.09 -6.84 -14.61
N GLY A 402 -16.59 -6.52 -13.41
CA GLY A 402 -15.22 -6.78 -12.98
C GLY A 402 -14.18 -5.78 -13.50
N GLU A 403 -14.59 -4.59 -13.91
CA GLU A 403 -13.72 -3.47 -14.29
C GLU A 403 -13.47 -2.55 -13.09
N ALA A 404 -12.28 -1.98 -12.96
CA ALA A 404 -11.94 -1.09 -11.86
C ALA A 404 -12.33 0.36 -12.19
N TYR A 405 -13.21 0.94 -11.39
CA TYR A 405 -13.52 2.37 -11.41
C TYR A 405 -12.42 3.18 -10.72
N GLY A 406 -11.86 2.64 -9.65
CA GLY A 406 -10.76 3.25 -8.91
C GLY A 406 -9.99 2.22 -8.08
N ARG A 407 -8.95 2.67 -7.38
CA ARG A 407 -8.13 1.84 -6.48
C ARG A 407 -7.61 2.68 -5.31
N PRO A 408 -8.02 2.38 -4.06
CA PRO A 408 -7.58 3.11 -2.88
C PRO A 408 -6.06 3.02 -2.64
N VAL A 409 -5.43 4.13 -2.28
CA VAL A 409 -4.00 4.23 -1.95
C VAL A 409 -3.82 4.84 -0.55
N GLY A 410 -3.31 6.08 -0.46
CA GLY A 410 -3.09 6.79 0.79
C GLY A 410 -4.40 7.20 1.46
N VAL A 411 -4.39 7.21 2.79
CA VAL A 411 -5.51 7.67 3.63
C VAL A 411 -5.01 8.62 4.71
N ALA A 412 -5.82 9.60 5.08
CA ALA A 412 -5.52 10.55 6.16
C ALA A 412 -6.79 11.08 6.80
N ILE A 413 -6.74 11.47 8.07
CA ILE A 413 -7.82 12.19 8.73
C ILE A 413 -7.62 13.69 8.46
N ASP A 414 -8.64 14.35 7.91
CA ASP A 414 -8.62 15.80 7.71
C ASP A 414 -8.80 16.57 9.02
N LYS A 415 -8.56 17.88 8.97
CA LYS A 415 -8.67 18.76 10.16
C LYS A 415 -10.08 18.81 10.75
N ARG A 416 -11.11 18.40 10.01
CA ARG A 416 -12.51 18.35 10.42
C ARG A 416 -12.95 16.95 10.85
N GLY A 417 -12.02 15.98 10.88
CA GLY A 417 -12.24 14.62 11.32
C GLY A 417 -12.80 13.66 10.26
N ALA A 418 -12.89 14.06 8.99
CA ALA A 418 -13.28 13.16 7.91
C ALA A 418 -12.08 12.36 7.39
N LEU A 419 -12.34 11.18 6.83
CA LEU A 419 -11.31 10.35 6.21
C LEU A 419 -11.14 10.73 4.73
N LEU A 420 -9.94 11.17 4.36
CA LEU A 420 -9.52 11.35 2.97
C LEU A 420 -8.95 10.05 2.42
N VAL A 421 -9.27 9.74 1.16
CA VAL A 421 -8.83 8.53 0.47
C VAL A 421 -8.34 8.92 -0.93
N ALA A 422 -7.06 8.67 -1.22
CA ALA A 422 -6.52 8.80 -2.55
C ALA A 422 -6.95 7.63 -3.43
N ASP A 423 -7.42 7.92 -4.64
CA ASP A 423 -7.81 6.95 -5.66
C ASP A 423 -7.03 7.23 -6.95
N ASP A 424 -5.97 6.44 -7.17
CA ASP A 424 -4.98 6.72 -8.21
C ASP A 424 -5.47 6.40 -9.63
N VAL A 425 -6.30 5.37 -9.77
CA VAL A 425 -6.94 5.00 -11.04
C VAL A 425 -8.15 5.88 -11.32
N GLY A 426 -8.94 6.19 -10.30
CA GLY A 426 -10.11 7.06 -10.41
C GLY A 426 -9.74 8.53 -10.62
N ASN A 427 -8.51 8.93 -10.27
CA ASN A 427 -8.03 10.31 -10.30
C ASN A 427 -8.83 11.25 -9.38
N VAL A 428 -9.19 10.75 -8.20
CA VAL A 428 -10.04 11.42 -7.20
C VAL A 428 -9.41 11.36 -5.82
N ILE A 429 -9.59 12.40 -5.01
CA ILE A 429 -9.55 12.29 -3.54
C ILE A 429 -10.99 12.18 -3.06
N TRP A 430 -11.33 11.08 -2.41
CA TRP A 430 -12.62 10.90 -1.75
C TRP A 430 -12.54 11.40 -0.32
N ARG A 431 -13.64 11.94 0.19
CA ARG A 431 -13.80 12.36 1.58
C ARG A 431 -15.01 11.66 2.19
N VAL A 432 -14.77 10.93 3.28
CA VAL A 432 -15.77 10.13 3.99
C VAL A 432 -16.04 10.76 5.36
N LYS A 433 -17.30 11.08 5.66
CA LYS A 433 -17.73 11.72 6.92
C LYS A 433 -18.89 10.99 7.57
#